data_AF-A0A553NP15-F1
#
_entry.id   AF-A0A553NP15-F1
#
_cell.length_a   1.000
_cell.length_b   1.000
_cell.length_c   1.000
_cell.angle_alpha   90.00
_cell.angle_beta   90.00
_cell.angle_gamma   90.00
#
_symmetry.space_group_name_H-M   'P 1'
#
loop_
_entity.id
_entity.type
_entity.pdbx_description
1 polymer ?
#
loop_
_entity_poly.entity_id
_entity_poly.type
_entity_poly.pdbx_seq_one_letter_code
_entity_poly.pdbx_strand_id
1 'polypeptide(L)'
;MPETICGYYEKKLLDDLLRSYNPMERPVVNESDPLLLTFGITLQQIIDVDEKNQLLISCLWLNLVSGSHIDQQYRADHHLGHPIQLWDLAISTTSNQPR
;
A
#
# COMPACT_ATOMS: atom_id res chain seq x y z
N MET A 1 37.16 -0.83 -13.22
CA MET A 1 36.41 -1.52 -12.15
C MET A 1 35.24 -2.24 -12.82
N PRO A 2 35.06 -3.56 -12.65
CA PRO A 2 33.88 -4.23 -13.20
C PRO A 2 32.64 -3.78 -12.42
N GLU A 3 31.55 -3.47 -13.13
CA GLU A 3 30.31 -3.01 -12.51
C GLU A 3 29.61 -4.16 -11.78
N THR A 4 29.16 -3.89 -10.55
CA THR A 4 28.54 -4.88 -9.68
C THR A 4 27.20 -5.35 -10.25
N ILE A 5 27.05 -6.66 -10.42
CA ILE A 5 25.87 -7.32 -11.04
C ILE A 5 24.59 -7.17 -10.20
N CYS A 6 24.70 -6.80 -8.92
CA CYS A 6 23.58 -6.81 -7.97
C CYS A 6 22.46 -5.81 -8.28
N GLY A 7 22.71 -4.79 -9.11
CA GLY A 7 21.68 -3.83 -9.54
C GLY A 7 21.21 -3.97 -10.98
N TYR A 8 21.88 -4.79 -11.80
CA TYR A 8 21.61 -4.86 -13.25
C TYR A 8 20.19 -5.39 -13.55
N TYR A 9 19.82 -6.49 -12.89
CA TYR A 9 18.52 -7.12 -13.10
C TYR A 9 17.37 -6.31 -12.50
N GLU A 10 17.59 -5.64 -11.36
CA GLU A 10 16.63 -4.72 -10.75
C GLU A 10 16.35 -3.53 -11.67
N LYS A 11 17.41 -2.88 -12.17
CA LYS A 11 17.30 -1.79 -13.13
C LYS A 11 16.56 -2.22 -14.39
N LYS A 12 16.94 -3.39 -14.96
CA LYS A 12 16.27 -3.92 -16.15
C LYS A 12 14.78 -4.15 -15.91
N LEU A 13 14.41 -4.73 -14.76
CA LEU A 13 13.00 -4.96 -14.41
C LEU A 13 12.22 -3.65 -14.27
N LEU A 14 12.78 -2.64 -13.62
CA LEU A 14 12.15 -1.33 -13.49
C LEU A 14 11.99 -0.65 -14.85
N ASP A 15 13.03 -0.71 -15.70
CA ASP A 15 13.00 -0.16 -17.05
C ASP A 15 11.92 -0.88 -17.90
N ASP A 16 11.76 -2.20 -17.76
CA ASP A 16 10.74 -2.99 -18.46
C ASP A 16 9.31 -2.72 -17.94
N LEU A 17 9.11 -2.65 -16.62
CA LEU A 17 7.79 -2.42 -16.00
C LEU A 17 7.26 -1.00 -16.24
N LEU A 18 8.13 0.00 -16.20
CA LEU A 18 7.75 1.41 -16.29
C LEU A 18 7.86 1.97 -17.73
N ARG A 19 8.24 1.15 -18.71
CA ARG A 19 8.50 1.57 -20.11
C ARG A 19 7.36 2.37 -20.75
N SER A 20 6.10 2.06 -20.40
CA SER A 20 4.90 2.72 -20.92
C SER A 20 4.04 3.34 -19.82
N TYR A 21 4.60 3.57 -18.63
CA TYR A 21 3.89 4.21 -17.54
C TYR A 21 3.95 5.73 -17.68
N ASN A 22 2.80 6.38 -17.90
CA ASN A 22 2.69 7.83 -17.91
C ASN A 22 2.20 8.33 -16.53
N PRO A 23 3.04 9.05 -15.75
CA PRO A 23 2.65 9.52 -14.43
C PRO A 23 1.55 10.59 -14.45
N MET A 24 1.29 11.21 -15.60
CA MET A 24 0.19 12.17 -15.76
C MET A 24 -1.15 11.50 -16.07
N GLU A 25 -1.13 10.22 -16.44
CA GLU A 25 -2.35 9.45 -16.67
C GLU A 25 -2.84 8.81 -15.38
N ARG A 26 -4.16 8.84 -15.20
CA ARG A 26 -4.80 8.19 -14.06
C ARG A 26 -4.75 6.67 -14.26
N PRO A 27 -4.37 5.87 -13.25
CA PRO A 27 -4.29 4.42 -13.36
C PRO A 27 -5.70 3.81 -13.33
N VAL A 28 -6.39 3.87 -14.46
CA VAL A 28 -7.72 3.28 -14.67
C VAL A 28 -7.74 2.52 -15.99
N VAL A 29 -8.52 1.44 -16.06
CA VAL A 29 -8.69 0.69 -17.31
C VAL A 29 -9.56 1.48 -18.29
N ASN A 30 -10.65 2.08 -17.80
CA ASN A 30 -11.56 2.88 -18.62
C ASN A 30 -11.60 4.33 -18.14
N GLU A 31 -11.57 5.28 -19.07
CA GLU A 31 -11.62 6.71 -18.77
C GLU A 31 -12.89 7.13 -18.03
N SER A 32 -14.00 6.44 -18.30
CA SER A 32 -15.31 6.71 -17.70
C SER A 32 -15.44 6.25 -16.25
N ASP A 33 -14.56 5.37 -15.78
CA ASP A 33 -14.68 4.78 -14.44
C ASP A 33 -13.99 5.67 -13.39
N PRO A 34 -14.60 5.92 -12.21
CA PRO A 34 -13.94 6.67 -11.14
C PRO A 34 -12.86 5.84 -10.45
N LEU A 35 -11.84 6.49 -9.87
CA LEU A 35 -10.87 5.84 -8.99
C LEU A 35 -11.38 5.90 -7.55
N LEU A 36 -11.64 4.76 -6.93
CA LEU A 36 -12.05 4.70 -5.52
C LEU A 36 -10.81 4.69 -4.62
N LEU A 37 -10.74 5.66 -3.70
CA LEU A 37 -9.65 5.78 -2.74
C LEU A 37 -10.19 5.58 -1.32
N THR A 38 -9.51 4.74 -0.56
CA THR A 38 -9.70 4.64 0.89
C THR A 38 -8.66 5.53 1.57
N PHE A 39 -9.16 6.52 2.32
CA PHE A 39 -8.33 7.46 3.07
C PHE A 39 -8.27 7.03 4.54
N GLY A 40 -7.05 6.84 5.04
CA GLY A 40 -6.76 6.59 6.44
C GLY A 40 -5.73 7.60 6.96
N ILE A 41 -5.85 7.96 8.24
CA ILE A 41 -4.89 8.84 8.91
C ILE A 41 -4.51 8.18 10.23
N THR A 42 -3.21 8.13 10.50
CA THR A 42 -2.69 7.69 11.79
C THR A 42 -2.00 8.88 12.45
N LEU A 43 -2.52 9.31 13.60
CA LEU A 43 -1.88 10.34 14.41
C LEU A 43 -0.60 9.76 15.03
N GLN A 44 0.54 10.35 14.71
CA GLN A 44 1.82 9.97 15.30
C GLN A 44 2.09 10.74 16.59
N GLN A 45 1.94 12.06 16.53
CA GLN A 45 2.25 12.96 17.63
C GLN A 45 1.54 14.30 17.49
N ILE A 46 1.15 14.90 18.62
CA ILE A 46 0.83 16.32 18.74
C ILE A 46 2.11 17.05 19.17
N ILE A 47 2.60 17.95 18.33
CA ILE A 47 3.85 18.68 18.54
C ILE A 47 3.59 19.92 19.39
N ASP A 48 2.54 20.68 19.06
CA ASP A 48 2.20 21.91 19.76
C ASP A 48 0.71 22.24 19.64
N VAL A 49 0.18 22.96 20.63
CA VAL A 49 -1.21 23.44 20.70
C VAL A 49 -1.21 24.89 21.15
N ASP A 50 -1.68 25.77 20.28
CA ASP A 50 -1.95 27.17 20.61
C ASP A 50 -3.46 27.39 20.72
N GLU A 51 -3.97 27.35 21.94
CA GLU A 51 -5.39 27.51 22.25
C GLU A 51 -5.91 28.93 21.98
N LYS A 52 -5.03 29.93 22.09
CA LYS A 52 -5.39 31.34 21.87
C LYS A 52 -5.57 31.61 20.38
N ASN A 53 -4.73 30.99 19.56
CA ASN A 53 -4.76 31.13 18.10
C ASN A 53 -5.48 29.98 17.38
N GLN A 54 -6.04 29.01 18.11
CA GLN A 54 -6.73 27.81 17.59
C GLN A 54 -5.88 26.98 16.62
N LEU A 55 -4.58 26.85 16.91
CA LEU A 55 -3.64 26.18 16.03
C LEU A 55 -3.12 24.88 16.66
N LEU A 56 -3.18 23.79 15.89
CA LEU A 56 -2.67 22.47 16.25
C LEU A 56 -1.59 22.06 15.26
N ILE A 57 -0.39 21.78 15.76
CA ILE A 57 0.71 21.21 14.95
C ILE A 57 0.81 19.72 15.32
N SER A 58 0.63 18.84 14.34
CA SER A 58 0.72 17.40 14.56
C SER A 58 1.43 16.69 13.41
N CYS A 59 2.11 15.60 13.73
CA CYS A 59 2.64 14.65 12.77
C CYS A 59 1.59 13.58 12.51
N LEU A 60 1.19 13.46 11.25
CA LEU A 60 0.23 12.47 10.78
C LEU A 60 0.88 11.59 9.73
N TRP A 61 0.61 10.30 9.76
CA TRP A 61 0.84 9.42 8.62
C TRP A 61 -0.44 9.36 7.80
N LEU A 62 -0.32 9.66 6.51
CA LEU A 62 -1.40 9.52 5.55
C LEU A 62 -1.32 8.14 4.90
N ASN A 63 -2.42 7.41 4.92
CA ASN A 63 -2.58 6.15 4.24
C ASN A 63 -3.62 6.30 3.12
N LEU A 64 -3.18 6.08 1.89
CA LEU A 64 -4.00 6.15 0.69
C LEU A 64 -3.93 4.79 0.01
N VAL A 65 -5.04 4.06 0.05
CA VAL A 65 -5.15 2.77 -0.64
C VAL A 65 -6.14 2.92 -1.78
N SER A 66 -5.68 2.73 -3.01
CA SER A 66 -6.58 2.64 -4.16
C SER A 66 -7.23 1.27 -4.19
N GLY A 67 -8.56 1.25 -4.20
CA GLY A 67 -9.32 0.04 -4.47
C GLY A 67 -9.22 -0.24 -5.96
N SER A 68 -8.35 -1.16 -6.37
CA SER A 68 -8.36 -1.66 -7.73
C SER A 68 -9.62 -2.49 -7.98
N HIS A 69 -10.05 -2.59 -9.23
CA HIS A 69 -11.23 -3.37 -9.62
C HIS A 69 -11.16 -4.84 -9.12
N ILE A 70 -9.95 -5.39 -8.96
CA ILE A 70 -9.71 -6.73 -8.39
C ILE A 70 -10.03 -6.83 -6.89
N ASP A 71 -9.87 -5.75 -6.12
CA ASP A 71 -10.24 -5.71 -4.69
C ASP A 71 -11.76 -5.64 -4.51
N GLN A 72 -12.45 -4.95 -5.43
CA GLN A 72 -13.92 -4.89 -5.41
C GLN A 72 -14.56 -6.25 -5.71
N GLN A 73 -14.06 -6.99 -6.71
CA GLN A 73 -14.54 -8.33 -7.01
C GLN A 73 -14.28 -9.30 -5.84
N TYR A 74 -13.09 -9.24 -5.22
CA TYR A 74 -12.76 -10.05 -4.05
C TYR A 74 -13.65 -9.74 -2.83
N ARG A 75 -14.00 -8.47 -2.61
CA ARG A 75 -14.93 -8.03 -1.55
C ARG A 75 -16.40 -8.38 -1.84
N ALA A 76 -16.80 -8.46 -3.11
CA ALA A 76 -18.15 -8.83 -3.51
C ALA A 76 -18.43 -10.34 -3.37
N ASP A 77 -17.42 -11.17 -3.59
CA ASP A 77 -17.55 -12.64 -3.56
C ASP A 77 -17.52 -13.25 -2.15
N HIS A 78 -17.26 -12.45 -1.11
CA HIS A 78 -17.16 -12.91 0.29
C HIS A 78 -18.23 -12.30 1.21
N HIS A 79 -19.45 -12.84 1.11
CA HIS A 79 -20.55 -12.60 2.05
C HIS A 79 -20.40 -13.31 3.42
N LEU A 80 -19.24 -13.90 3.74
CA LEU A 80 -19.01 -14.65 5.00
C LEU A 80 -17.78 -14.12 5.77
N GLY A 81 -17.94 -12.93 6.36
CA GLY A 81 -17.80 -12.77 7.81
C GLY A 81 -16.47 -12.97 8.54
N HIS A 82 -15.33 -13.30 7.92
CA HIS A 82 -14.03 -13.27 8.63
C HIS A 82 -12.88 -12.75 7.74
N PRO A 83 -12.18 -11.67 8.16
CA PRO A 83 -11.01 -11.20 7.45
C PRO A 83 -9.85 -12.17 7.68
N ILE A 84 -9.23 -12.68 6.62
CA ILE A 84 -7.93 -13.33 6.72
C ILE A 84 -6.95 -12.24 7.13
N GLN A 85 -6.47 -12.29 8.37
CA GLN A 85 -5.48 -11.35 8.82
C GLN A 85 -4.11 -11.84 8.35
N LEU A 86 -3.29 -10.94 7.83
CA LEU A 86 -1.91 -11.23 7.35
C LEU A 86 -1.03 -11.95 8.40
N TRP A 87 -1.39 -11.86 9.70
CA TRP A 87 -0.71 -12.56 10.79
C TRP A 87 -1.07 -14.06 10.94
N ASP A 88 -2.15 -14.55 10.33
CA ASP A 88 -2.54 -15.96 10.38
C ASP A 88 -1.62 -16.88 9.54
N LEU A 89 -0.92 -16.33 8.55
CA LEU A 89 0.00 -17.11 7.70
C LEU A 89 1.36 -17.39 8.37
N ALA A 90 1.73 -16.64 9.41
CA ALA A 90 3.06 -16.69 10.02
C ALA A 90 3.23 -17.75 11.14
N ILE A 91 2.13 -18.36 11.61
CA ILE A 91 2.14 -19.26 12.78
C ILE A 91 2.28 -20.74 12.40
N SER A 92 2.08 -21.12 11.13
CA SER A 92 2.13 -22.53 10.69
C SER A 92 3.53 -23.04 10.31
N THR A 93 4.57 -22.19 10.33
CA THR A 93 5.95 -22.58 9.94
C THR A 93 6.94 -22.53 11.11
N THR A 94 6.68 -23.28 12.18
CA THR A 94 7.73 -23.95 12.98
C THR A 94 7.09 -24.84 14.05
N SER A 95 6.76 -26.05 13.66
CA SER A 95 6.67 -27.18 14.58
C SER A 95 7.34 -28.36 13.91
N ASN A 96 8.67 -28.38 13.98
CA ASN A 96 9.41 -29.63 13.96
C ASN A 96 10.77 -29.42 14.64
N GLN A 97 10.81 -29.72 15.94
CA GLN A 97 12.03 -30.09 16.65
C GLN A 97 11.96 -31.60 16.92
N PRO A 98 13.03 -32.35 16.66
CA PRO A 98 13.31 -33.50 17.50
C PRO A 98 14.71 -33.43 18.13
N ARG A 99 14.69 -33.55 19.47
CA ARG A 99 15.71 -33.90 20.47
C ARG A 99 17.19 -33.65 20.17
#